data_AF-W8U9G9-F1
#
_entry.id   AF-W8U9G9-F1
#
_cell.length_a   1.000
_cell.length_b   1.000
_cell.length_c   1.000
_cell.angle_alpha   90.00
_cell.angle_beta   90.00
_cell.angle_gamma   90.00
#
_symmetry.space_group_name_H-M   'P 1'
#
loop_
_entity.id
_entity.type
_entity.pdbx_description
1 polymer ?
#
loop_
_entity_poly.entity_id
_entity_poly.type
_entity_poly.pdbx_seq_one_letter_code
_entity_poly.pdbx_strand_id
1 'polypeptide(L)'
;METKGYITASDLFSLLAARDKIIILDIRRKQAYDEYHLSGAVHIDADGALDYLEGASESTEIPVIVVSDLDEPASTLSGDIGYKGYNSFYLKGGMEEGWFKLVRHIRIHEQK
;
A
#
# COMPACT_ATOMS: atom_id res chain seq x y z
N MET A 1 -3.32 -21.34 -7.39
CA MET A 1 -3.60 -19.94 -7.78
C MET A 1 -2.38 -19.16 -7.35
N GLU A 2 -1.58 -18.64 -8.29
CA GLU A 2 -0.44 -17.79 -7.91
C GLU A 2 -0.99 -16.59 -7.14
N THR A 3 -0.63 -16.47 -5.86
CA THR A 3 -0.87 -15.26 -5.08
C THR A 3 -0.01 -14.16 -5.70
N LYS A 4 -0.66 -13.24 -6.40
CA LYS A 4 0.00 -12.05 -6.96
C LYS A 4 0.60 -11.26 -5.81
N GLY A 5 1.88 -10.92 -5.87
CA GLY A 5 2.57 -10.10 -4.86
C GLY A 5 2.17 -8.63 -4.87
N TYR A 6 1.03 -8.28 -5.46
CA TYR A 6 0.55 -6.90 -5.61
C TYR A 6 -0.97 -6.80 -5.41
N ILE A 7 -1.42 -5.60 -5.08
CA ILE A 7 -2.82 -5.17 -5.09
C ILE A 7 -3.03 -4.08 -6.14
N THR A 8 -4.18 -4.06 -6.82
CA THR A 8 -4.51 -2.95 -7.72
C THR A 8 -5.12 -1.78 -6.94
N ALA A 9 -5.06 -0.57 -7.50
CA ALA A 9 -5.73 0.58 -6.89
C ALA A 9 -7.24 0.36 -6.69
N SER A 10 -7.91 -0.35 -7.61
CA SER A 10 -9.34 -0.66 -7.51
C SER A 10 -9.66 -1.62 -6.37
N ASP A 11 -8.83 -2.65 -6.20
CA ASP A 11 -8.98 -3.62 -5.10
C ASP A 11 -8.72 -2.92 -3.75
N LEU A 12 -7.65 -2.13 -3.67
CA LEU A 12 -7.31 -1.37 -2.46
C LEU A 12 -8.40 -0.35 -2.10
N PHE A 13 -8.97 0.34 -3.09
CA PHE A 13 -10.11 1.23 -2.88
C PHE A 13 -11.30 0.49 -2.26
N SER A 14 -11.57 -0.73 -2.72
CA SER A 14 -12.66 -1.56 -2.22
C SER A 14 -12.42 -2.02 -0.77
N LEU A 15 -11.19 -2.43 -0.44
CA LEU A 15 -10.80 -2.79 0.93
C LEU A 15 -10.93 -1.61 1.89
N LEU A 16 -10.48 -0.43 1.46
CA LEU A 16 -10.60 0.81 2.24
C LEU A 16 -12.07 1.20 2.47
N ALA A 17 -12.91 1.06 1.45
CA ALA A 17 -14.34 1.32 1.54
C ALA A 17 -15.06 0.33 2.48
N ALA A 18 -14.65 -0.93 2.47
CA ALA A 18 -15.15 -1.98 3.35
C ALA A 18 -14.69 -1.81 4.82
N ARG A 19 -13.67 -0.95 5.06
CA ARG A 19 -12.99 -0.78 6.35
C ARG A 19 -12.37 -2.08 6.85
N ASP A 20 -11.84 -2.87 5.92
CA ASP A 20 -11.12 -4.09 6.26
C ASP A 20 -9.86 -3.77 7.06
N LYS A 21 -9.50 -4.67 7.99
CA LYS A 21 -8.29 -4.52 8.79
C LYS A 21 -7.07 -4.80 7.91
N ILE A 22 -6.36 -3.75 7.54
CA ILE A 22 -5.12 -3.79 6.76
C ILE A 22 -4.10 -2.84 7.37
N ILE A 23 -2.82 -3.08 7.09
CA ILE A 23 -1.71 -2.16 7.42
C ILE A 23 -1.24 -1.55 6.11
N ILE A 24 -1.07 -0.23 6.06
CA ILE A 24 -0.55 0.45 4.87
C ILE A 24 0.75 1.15 5.27
N LEU A 25 1.85 0.76 4.64
CA LEU A 25 3.18 1.33 4.84
C LEU A 25 3.50 2.22 3.63
N ASP A 26 3.57 3.52 3.85
CA ASP A 26 3.95 4.48 2.81
C ASP A 26 5.43 4.81 2.96
N ILE A 27 6.23 4.30 2.02
CA ILE A 27 7.70 4.44 2.01
C ILE A 27 8.18 5.56 1.09
N ARG A 28 7.26 6.44 0.64
CA ARG A 28 7.63 7.63 -0.13
C ARG A 28 8.36 8.63 0.75
N ARG A 29 8.94 9.66 0.12
CA ARG A 29 9.49 10.79 0.86
C ARG A 29 8.39 11.45 1.70
N LYS A 30 8.75 11.87 2.92
CA LYS A 30 7.85 12.54 3.89
C LYS A 30 6.99 13.65 3.28
N GLN A 31 7.59 14.47 2.41
CA GLN A 31 6.86 15.54 1.70
C GLN A 31 5.70 15.01 0.85
N ALA A 32 5.89 13.93 0.09
CA ALA A 32 4.85 13.35 -0.75
C ALA A 32 3.73 12.71 0.08
N TYR A 33 4.09 12.09 1.21
CA TYR A 33 3.12 11.60 2.19
C TYR A 33 2.30 12.74 2.81
N ASP A 34 2.96 13.82 3.23
CA ASP A 34 2.30 14.97 3.87
C ASP A 34 1.36 15.73 2.92
N GLU A 35 1.73 15.83 1.64
CA GLU A 35 0.88 16.44 0.61
C GLU A 35 -0.40 15.62 0.40
N TYR A 36 -0.27 14.30 0.31
CA TYR A 36 -1.41 13.37 0.26
C TYR A 36 -0.96 11.93 0.52
N HIS A 37 -1.70 11.21 1.35
CA HIS A 37 -1.53 9.78 1.58
C HIS A 37 -2.88 9.06 1.69
N LEU A 38 -2.83 7.73 1.59
CA LEU A 38 -4.00 6.87 1.80
C LEU A 38 -4.44 6.94 3.26
N SER A 39 -5.76 6.96 3.50
CA SER A 39 -6.30 6.99 4.85
C SER A 39 -5.80 5.80 5.68
N GLY A 40 -5.27 6.07 6.87
CA GLY A 40 -4.72 5.05 7.76
C GLY A 40 -3.30 4.58 7.42
N ALA A 41 -2.67 5.14 6.38
CA ALA A 41 -1.27 4.84 6.05
C ALA A 41 -0.32 5.41 7.09
N VAL A 42 0.73 4.64 7.39
CA VAL A 42 1.84 5.04 8.25
C VAL A 42 3.03 5.36 7.36
N HIS A 43 3.56 6.58 7.52
CA HIS A 43 4.82 6.96 6.88
C HIS A 43 6.00 6.30 7.59
N ILE A 44 6.84 5.60 6.84
CA ILE A 44 8.02 4.94 7.37
C ILE A 44 9.09 4.77 6.30
N ASP A 45 10.37 4.86 6.66
CA ASP A 45 11.44 4.50 5.73
C ASP A 45 11.47 2.97 5.53
N ALA A 46 11.88 2.52 4.34
CA ALA A 46 11.89 1.09 3.99
C ALA A 46 12.67 0.23 5.00
N ASP A 47 13.81 0.74 5.50
CA ASP A 47 14.66 0.03 6.46
C ASP A 47 13.98 -0.19 7.83
N GLY A 48 13.02 0.66 8.22
CA GLY A 48 12.29 0.55 9.49
C GLY A 48 10.99 -0.24 9.41
N ALA A 49 10.56 -0.63 8.20
CA ALA A 49 9.24 -1.22 7.97
C ALA A 49 9.03 -2.56 8.69
N LEU A 50 10.04 -3.43 8.69
CA LEU A 50 9.95 -4.74 9.36
C LEU A 50 9.87 -4.59 10.88
N ASP A 51 10.74 -3.78 11.48
CA ASP A 51 10.73 -3.54 12.93
C ASP A 51 9.39 -2.94 13.39
N TYR A 52 8.82 -2.04 12.59
CA TYR A 52 7.48 -1.51 12.84
C TYR A 52 6.42 -2.62 12.80
N LEU A 53 6.44 -3.50 11.81
CA LEU A 53 5.47 -4.60 11.71
C LEU A 53 5.55 -5.57 12.87
N GLU A 54 6.75 -5.91 13.34
CA GLU A 54 6.95 -6.80 14.49
C GLU A 54 6.35 -6.22 15.79
N GLY A 55 6.37 -4.89 15.94
CA GLY A 55 5.78 -4.21 17.09
C GLY A 55 4.30 -3.86 16.95
N ALA A 56 3.82 -3.64 15.73
CA ALA A 56 2.48 -3.10 15.47
C ALA A 56 1.46 -4.15 14.97
N SER A 57 1.92 -5.23 14.35
CA SER A 57 1.01 -6.25 13.81
C SER A 57 0.63 -7.29 14.86
N GLU A 58 -0.67 -7.55 14.99
CA GLU A 58 -1.20 -8.59 15.87
C GLU A 58 -1.16 -9.99 15.21
N SER A 59 -0.95 -10.07 13.89
CA SER A 59 -0.91 -11.32 13.13
C SER A 59 -0.26 -11.12 11.76
N THR A 60 0.49 -12.12 11.30
CA THR A 60 1.08 -12.16 9.95
C THR A 60 0.03 -12.27 8.83
N GLU A 61 -1.20 -12.65 9.15
CA GLU A 61 -2.30 -12.80 8.17
C GLU A 61 -2.94 -11.45 7.79
N ILE A 62 -2.77 -10.42 8.62
CA ILE A 62 -3.28 -9.07 8.34
C ILE A 62 -2.57 -8.56 7.08
N PRO A 63 -3.31 -8.18 6.01
CA PRO A 63 -2.70 -7.71 4.79
C PRO A 63 -1.83 -6.47 5.03
N VAL A 64 -0.58 -6.52 4.59
CA VAL A 64 0.35 -5.40 4.58
C VAL A 64 0.46 -4.86 3.16
N ILE A 65 0.10 -3.61 2.97
CA ILE A 65 0.15 -2.93 1.68
C ILE A 65 1.31 -1.93 1.70
N VAL A 66 2.35 -2.21 0.91
CA VAL A 66 3.50 -1.31 0.75
C VAL A 66 3.24 -0.34 -0.41
N VAL A 67 3.47 0.94 -0.17
CA VAL A 67 3.17 2.03 -1.11
C VAL A 67 4.41 2.87 -1.36
N SER A 68 4.78 3.00 -2.64
CA SER A 68 5.75 3.97 -3.15
C SER A 68 5.15 4.78 -4.32
N ASP A 69 5.91 5.69 -4.90
CA ASP A 69 5.47 6.48 -6.07
C ASP A 69 5.16 5.56 -7.28
N LEU A 70 6.01 4.55 -7.49
CA LEU A 70 5.93 3.52 -8.53
C LEU A 70 6.27 2.13 -7.95
N ASP A 71 6.30 1.08 -8.78
CA ASP A 71 6.35 -0.31 -8.31
C ASP A 71 7.63 -0.72 -7.57
N GLU A 72 8.82 -0.37 -8.09
CA GLU A 72 10.07 -1.05 -7.70
C GLU A 72 10.38 -1.02 -6.19
N PRO A 73 10.41 0.14 -5.51
CA PRO A 73 10.77 0.19 -4.09
C PRO A 73 9.80 -0.61 -3.23
N ALA A 74 8.49 -0.47 -3.46
CA ALA A 74 7.48 -1.19 -2.71
C ALA A 74 7.45 -2.69 -3.05
N SER A 75 7.71 -3.07 -4.30
CA SER A 75 7.75 -4.48 -4.71
C SER A 75 8.89 -5.22 -4.02
N THR A 76 10.08 -4.63 -3.95
CA THR A 76 11.22 -5.24 -3.24
C THR A 76 10.90 -5.40 -1.76
N LEU A 77 10.48 -4.32 -1.09
CA LEU A 77 10.18 -4.37 0.34
C LEU A 77 9.01 -5.31 0.66
N SER A 78 7.96 -5.34 -0.16
CA SER A 78 6.85 -6.29 0.01
C SER A 78 7.32 -7.74 -0.15
N GLY A 79 8.28 -8.00 -1.04
CA GLY A 79 8.90 -9.32 -1.18
C GLY A 79 9.66 -9.73 0.09
N ASP A 80 10.44 -8.81 0.66
CA ASP A 80 11.19 -9.04 1.89
C ASP A 80 10.24 -9.28 3.10
N ILE A 81 9.20 -8.47 3.22
CA ILE A 81 8.14 -8.65 4.24
C ILE A 81 7.43 -10.00 4.07
N GLY A 82 7.11 -10.37 2.83
CA GLY A 82 6.52 -11.67 2.49
C GLY A 82 7.43 -12.85 2.84
N TYR A 83 8.74 -12.72 2.60
CA TYR A 83 9.74 -13.72 2.97
C TYR A 83 9.82 -13.94 4.49
N LYS A 84 9.49 -12.91 5.29
CA LYS A 84 9.37 -13.02 6.76
C LYS A 84 8.05 -13.64 7.22
N GLY A 85 7.16 -13.99 6.30
CA GLY A 85 5.91 -14.72 6.58
C GLY A 85 4.67 -13.85 6.69
N TYR A 86 4.78 -12.53 6.48
CA TYR A 86 3.61 -11.64 6.46
C TYR A 86 2.86 -11.71 5.12
N ASN A 87 1.54 -11.54 5.18
CA ASN A 87 0.67 -11.43 4.02
C ASN A 87 0.85 -10.06 3.34
N SER A 88 1.87 -9.92 2.49
CA SER A 88 2.31 -8.64 1.94
C SER A 88 2.05 -8.47 0.45
N PHE A 89 1.66 -7.24 0.08
CA PHE A 89 1.42 -6.81 -1.28
C PHE A 89 1.99 -5.40 -1.49
N TYR A 90 2.49 -5.09 -2.68
CA TYR A 90 2.72 -3.70 -3.08
C TYR A 90 1.54 -3.14 -3.87
N LEU A 91 1.34 -1.82 -3.81
CA LEU A 91 0.36 -1.14 -4.67
C LEU A 91 0.88 -1.08 -6.11
N LYS A 92 0.24 -1.80 -7.01
CA LYS A 92 0.58 -1.79 -8.45
C LYS A 92 0.32 -0.42 -9.08
N GLY A 93 1.32 0.07 -9.79
CA GLY A 93 1.42 1.43 -10.32
C GLY A 93 1.79 2.48 -9.28
N GLY A 94 1.97 2.10 -8.01
CA GLY A 94 2.19 3.02 -6.91
C GLY A 94 1.11 4.12 -6.80
N MET A 95 1.48 5.23 -6.17
CA MET A 95 0.60 6.39 -6.04
C MET A 95 0.37 7.10 -7.37
N GLU A 96 1.37 7.15 -8.25
CA GLU A 96 1.31 7.92 -9.49
C GLU A 96 0.44 7.26 -10.57
N GLU A 97 0.77 6.02 -10.92
CA GLU A 97 0.19 5.30 -12.05
C GLU A 97 -0.94 4.35 -11.63
N GLY A 98 -1.05 4.06 -10.34
CA GLY A 98 -2.14 3.30 -9.73
C GLY A 98 -3.21 4.22 -9.14
N TRP A 99 -2.94 4.74 -7.95
CA TRP A 99 -3.94 5.43 -7.14
C TRP A 99 -4.45 6.73 -7.76
N PHE A 100 -3.56 7.66 -8.12
CA PHE A 100 -3.98 8.95 -8.66
C PHE A 100 -4.67 8.83 -10.01
N LYS A 101 -4.27 7.88 -10.85
CA LYS A 101 -4.98 7.57 -12.09
C LYS A 101 -6.42 7.11 -11.83
N LEU A 102 -6.63 6.20 -10.88
CA LEU A 102 -7.97 5.75 -10.49
C LEU A 102 -8.82 6.92 -9.97
N VAL A 103 -8.30 7.71 -9.03
CA VAL A 103 -9.06 8.84 -8.45
C VAL A 103 -9.41 9.88 -9.51
N ARG A 104 -8.50 10.18 -10.44
CA ARG A 104 -8.78 11.07 -11.58
C ARG A 104 -9.89 10.50 -12.47
N HIS A 105 -9.87 9.20 -12.75
CA HIS A 105 -10.91 8.54 -13.53
C HIS A 105 -12.28 8.63 -12.86
N ILE A 106 -12.38 8.33 -11.55
CA ILE A 106 -13.63 8.42 -10.79
C ILE A 106 -14.19 9.84 -10.81
N ARG A 107 -13.36 10.86 -10.52
CA ARG A 107 -13.79 12.26 -10.47
C ARG A 107 -14.35 12.79 -11.80
N ILE A 108 -13.86 12.31 -12.94
CA ILE A 108 -14.37 12.71 -14.26
C ILE A 108 -15.80 12.20 -14.48
N HIS A 109 -16.17 11.07 -13.86
CA HIS A 109 -17.48 10.45 -14.04
C HIS A 109 -18.54 10.92 -13.04
N GLU A 110 -18.17 11.56 -11.93
CA GLU A 110 -19.12 12.16 -10.96
C GLU A 110 -19.62 13.56 -11.35
N GLN A 111 -19.00 14.21 -12.34
CA GLN A 111 -19.41 15.55 -12.83
C GLN A 111 -20.32 15.52 -14.06
N LYS A 112 -20.95 14.38 -14.35
CA LYS A 112 -21.98 14.22 -15.38
C LYS A 112 -23.28 13.77 -14.76
#